data_AF-A0A2D4HMP6-F1
#
_entry.id   AF-A0A2D4HMP6-F1
#
_cell.length_a   1.000
_cell.length_b   1.000
_cell.length_c   1.000
_cell.angle_alpha   90.00
_cell.angle_beta   90.00
_cell.angle_gamma   90.00
#
_symmetry.space_group_name_H-M   'P 1'
#
loop_
_entity.id
_entity.type
_entity.pdbx_description
1 polymer ?
#
loop_
_entity_poly.entity_id
_entity_poly.type
_entity_poly.pdbx_seq_one_letter_code
_entity_poly.pdbx_strand_id
1 'polypeptide(L)'
;MDLMWAAEAQSPRFGHGTFMVCLENIYKKITGKELKYEALMGKPSEVTYHYAEYLIRTQASAKQWKSPIQTLYAIGDNLMTDIYGANLYNRYLEERISRRSSKAHVQAKALGGTRSATISQEEELENSWENELASATATKCTSVLVCTGVYNPHTEVPSDT
;
A
#
# COMPACT_ATOMS: atom_id res chain seq x y z
N MET A 1 -0.81 5.30 9.90
CA MET A 1 -0.46 6.73 9.99
C MET A 1 0.60 6.91 11.05
N ASP A 2 1.58 7.78 10.79
CA ASP A 2 2.74 7.95 11.65
C ASP A 2 2.38 8.77 12.89
N LEU A 3 2.36 8.13 14.06
CA LEU A 3 2.27 8.84 15.34
C LEU A 3 3.51 9.70 15.59
N MET A 4 4.67 9.13 15.27
CA MET A 4 5.97 9.77 15.38
C MET A 4 6.74 9.65 14.07
N TRP A 5 7.60 10.63 13.79
CA TRP A 5 8.50 10.62 12.64
C TRP A 5 9.89 11.13 13.04
N ALA A 6 10.93 10.61 12.39
CA ALA A 6 12.30 11.09 12.56
C ALA A 6 12.57 12.26 11.59
N ALA A 7 13.12 13.35 12.13
CA ALA A 7 13.49 14.55 11.39
C ALA A 7 14.92 14.96 11.75
N GLU A 8 15.33 16.20 11.46
CA GLU A 8 16.68 16.69 11.76
C GLU A 8 17.05 16.71 13.26
N ALA A 9 16.06 16.66 14.16
CA ALA A 9 16.33 16.61 15.59
C ALA A 9 16.62 15.19 16.08
N GLN A 10 17.40 15.11 17.15
CA GLN A 10 17.85 13.84 17.75
C GLN A 10 16.71 12.98 18.33
N SER A 11 15.57 13.60 18.65
CA SER A 11 14.37 12.90 19.12
C SER A 11 13.29 12.86 18.03
N PRO A 12 12.58 11.74 17.85
CA PRO A 12 11.41 11.69 16.97
C PRO A 12 10.35 12.71 17.39
N ARG A 13 9.64 13.27 16.42
CA ARG A 13 8.62 14.30 16.62
C ARG A 13 7.23 13.72 16.39
N PHE A 14 6.20 14.36 16.93
CA PHE A 14 4.83 14.01 16.59
C PHE A 14 4.57 14.20 15.09
N GLY A 15 4.07 13.14 14.46
CA GLY A 15 3.61 13.14 13.08
C GLY A 15 2.13 13.48 12.98
N HIS A 16 1.60 13.41 11.75
CA HIS A 16 0.20 13.66 11.48
C HIS A 16 -0.74 12.68 12.23
N GLY A 17 -0.29 11.46 12.55
CA GLY A 17 -1.06 10.51 13.35
C GLY A 17 -1.40 11.05 14.74
N THR A 18 -0.51 11.83 15.35
CA THR A 18 -0.80 12.48 16.65
C THR A 18 -1.93 13.51 16.50
N PHE A 19 -1.90 14.31 15.43
CA PHE A 19 -2.98 15.25 15.14
C PHE A 19 -4.34 14.55 14.98
N MET A 20 -4.36 13.40 14.28
CA MET A 20 -5.58 12.60 14.09
C MET A 20 -6.14 12.11 15.43
N VAL A 21 -5.30 11.55 16.29
CA VAL A 21 -5.71 11.11 17.64
C VAL A 21 -6.27 12.27 18.46
N CYS A 22 -5.63 13.45 18.43
CA CYS A 22 -6.15 14.63 19.11
C CYS A 22 -7.52 15.04 18.54
N LEU A 23 -7.66 15.09 17.21
CA LEU A 23 -8.89 15.48 16.54
C LEU A 23 -10.05 14.53 16.85
N GLU A 24 -9.81 13.22 16.80
CA GLU A 24 -10.79 12.18 17.16
C GLU A 24 -11.30 12.36 18.58
N ASN A 25 -10.39 12.55 19.54
CA ASN A 25 -10.74 12.74 20.94
C ASN A 25 -11.52 14.03 21.18
N ILE A 26 -11.12 15.13 20.54
CA ILE A 26 -11.84 16.41 20.63
C ILE A 26 -13.23 16.29 20.02
N TYR A 27 -13.35 15.72 18.82
CA TYR A 27 -14.61 15.51 18.13
C TYR A 27 -15.58 14.66 18.97
N LYS A 28 -15.10 13.54 19.51
CA LYS A 28 -15.88 12.67 20.40
C LYS A 28 -16.30 13.37 21.67
N LYS A 29 -15.40 14.16 22.28
CA LYS A 29 -15.70 14.90 23.52
C LYS A 29 -16.81 15.93 23.33
N ILE A 30 -16.83 16.61 22.18
CA ILE A 30 -17.80 17.68 21.87
C ILE A 30 -19.13 17.09 21.38
N THR A 31 -19.08 16.09 20.49
CA THR A 31 -20.28 15.59 19.78
C THR A 31 -20.88 14.33 20.38
N GLY A 32 -20.12 13.59 21.19
CA GLY A 32 -20.48 12.26 21.68
C GLY A 32 -20.37 11.16 20.61
N LYS A 33 -19.86 11.45 19.41
CA LYS A 33 -19.77 10.51 18.26
C LYS A 33 -18.33 10.21 17.90
N GLU A 34 -18.09 9.02 17.37
CA GLU A 34 -16.80 8.69 16.74
C GLU A 34 -16.64 9.46 15.43
N LEU A 35 -15.44 9.99 15.18
CA LEU A 35 -15.10 10.63 13.92
C LEU A 35 -14.96 9.55 12.83
N LYS A 36 -15.72 9.70 11.74
CA LYS A 36 -15.66 8.79 10.59
C LYS A 36 -14.88 9.45 9.46
N TYR A 37 -13.87 8.75 8.95
CA TYR A 37 -13.14 9.15 7.77
C TYR A 37 -13.73 8.50 6.54
N GLU A 38 -13.86 9.25 5.45
CA GLU A 38 -14.24 8.69 4.15
C GLU A 38 -13.07 7.93 3.52
N ALA A 39 -11.86 8.49 3.65
CA ALA A 39 -10.64 7.87 3.17
C ALA A 39 -9.45 8.21 4.08
N LEU A 40 -8.58 7.23 4.32
CA LEU A 40 -7.28 7.42 4.98
C LEU A 40 -6.18 7.02 3.99
N MET A 41 -5.40 8.02 3.59
CA MET A 41 -4.31 7.88 2.64
C MET A 41 -2.95 7.93 3.36
N GLY A 42 -1.95 7.27 2.79
CA GLY A 42 -0.62 7.14 3.38
C GLY A 42 -0.39 5.76 4.00
N LYS A 43 0.87 5.47 4.32
CA LYS A 43 1.25 4.19 4.95
C LYS A 43 0.49 3.98 6.28
N PRO A 44 0.04 2.75 6.57
CA PRO A 44 0.32 1.49 5.88
C PRO A 44 -0.70 1.11 4.79
N SER A 45 -1.51 2.05 4.28
CA SER A 45 -2.56 1.75 3.28
C SER A 45 -1.98 1.10 2.02
N GLU A 46 -2.60 -0.01 1.57
CA GLU A 46 -2.20 -0.74 0.37
C GLU A 46 -2.24 0.16 -0.88
N VAL A 47 -3.22 1.08 -0.96
CA VAL A 47 -3.37 2.05 -2.07
C VAL A 47 -2.11 2.91 -2.23
N THR A 48 -1.44 3.24 -1.12
CA THR A 48 -0.18 4.00 -1.18
C THR A 48 0.93 3.21 -1.86
N TYR A 49 1.00 1.89 -1.65
CA TYR A 49 1.99 1.03 -2.31
C TYR A 49 1.64 0.75 -3.77
N HIS A 50 0.37 0.61 -4.11
CA HIS A 50 -0.07 0.55 -5.52
C HIS A 50 0.38 1.77 -6.30
N TYR A 51 0.13 2.95 -5.73
CA TYR A 51 0.53 4.20 -6.37
C TYR A 51 2.05 4.33 -6.45
N ALA A 52 2.79 3.91 -5.42
CA ALA A 52 4.25 3.89 -5.47
C ALA A 52 4.80 2.97 -6.57
N GLU A 53 4.25 1.75 -6.72
CA GLU A 53 4.65 0.82 -7.79
C GLU A 53 4.37 1.40 -9.18
N TYR A 54 3.19 2.02 -9.36
CA TYR A 54 2.82 2.70 -10.59
C TYR A 54 3.84 3.78 -10.97
N LEU A 55 4.22 4.64 -10.00
CA LEU A 55 5.22 5.68 -10.22
C LEU A 55 6.58 5.08 -10.59
N ILE A 56 7.02 4.02 -9.91
CA ILE A 56 8.29 3.34 -10.18
C ILE A 56 8.28 2.75 -11.59
N ARG A 57 7.20 2.06 -12.00
CA ARG A 57 7.06 1.49 -13.34
C ARG A 57 7.05 2.57 -14.42
N THR A 58 6.35 3.68 -14.18
CA THR A 58 6.31 4.83 -15.09
C THR A 58 7.70 5.44 -15.26
N GLN A 59 8.46 5.60 -14.17
CA GLN A 59 9.84 6.08 -14.22
C GLN A 59 10.78 5.11 -14.96
N ALA A 60 10.65 3.80 -14.74
CA ALA A 60 11.43 2.79 -15.45
C ALA A 60 11.14 2.80 -16.97
N SER A 61 9.87 2.97 -17.35
CA SER A 61 9.44 3.12 -18.74
C SER A 61 10.03 4.39 -19.38
N ALA A 62 9.97 5.53 -18.68
CA ALA A 62 10.56 6.78 -19.15
C ALA A 62 12.09 6.69 -19.34
N LYS A 63 12.76 5.86 -18.54
CA LYS A 63 14.20 5.54 -18.69
C LYS A 63 14.49 4.44 -19.71
N GLN A 64 13.47 3.94 -20.42
CA GLN A 64 13.58 2.88 -21.43
C GLN A 64 14.23 1.59 -20.89
N TRP A 65 13.95 1.24 -19.64
CA TRP A 65 14.42 -0.02 -19.08
C TRP A 65 13.75 -1.20 -19.80
N LYS A 66 14.57 -2.14 -20.28
CA LYS A 66 14.10 -3.27 -21.10
C LYS A 66 13.32 -4.31 -20.29
N SER A 67 13.61 -4.40 -18.99
CA SER A 67 13.00 -5.39 -18.09
C SER A 67 12.09 -4.68 -17.09
N PRO A 68 10.89 -5.23 -16.84
CA PRO A 68 9.98 -4.67 -15.84
C PRO A 68 10.56 -4.82 -14.42
N ILE A 69 10.16 -3.92 -13.53
CA ILE A 69 10.52 -4.01 -12.11
C ILE A 69 9.73 -5.16 -11.48
N GLN A 70 10.43 -6.18 -11.01
CA GLN A 70 9.80 -7.36 -10.41
C GLN A 70 9.84 -7.35 -8.88
N THR A 71 10.82 -6.66 -8.28
CA THR A 71 10.99 -6.65 -6.82
C THR A 71 11.10 -5.23 -6.31
N LEU A 72 10.27 -4.92 -5.33
CA LEU A 72 10.32 -3.67 -4.58
C LEU A 72 11.01 -3.91 -3.24
N TYR A 73 11.86 -2.98 -2.82
CA TYR A 73 12.44 -2.96 -1.48
C TYR A 73 11.93 -1.72 -0.75
N ALA A 74 11.08 -1.93 0.25
CA ALA A 74 10.57 -0.88 1.11
C ALA A 74 11.47 -0.75 2.33
N ILE A 75 12.33 0.27 2.32
CA ILE A 75 13.32 0.53 3.37
C ILE A 75 12.76 1.65 4.25
N GLY A 76 12.61 1.39 5.55
CA GLY A 76 12.01 2.37 6.47
C GLY A 76 12.31 2.09 7.93
N ASP A 77 12.02 3.07 8.77
CA ASP A 77 12.33 3.07 10.20
C ASP A 77 11.09 2.87 11.08
N ASN A 78 9.88 2.80 10.51
CA ASN A 78 8.68 2.62 11.29
C ASN A 78 8.03 1.25 11.02
N LEU A 79 8.01 0.40 12.06
CA LEU A 79 7.37 -0.92 12.02
C LEU A 79 5.90 -0.84 11.57
N MET A 80 5.14 0.10 12.13
CA MET A 80 3.69 0.17 11.97
C MET A 80 3.25 0.81 10.65
N THR A 81 4.15 1.46 9.92
CA THR A 81 3.82 2.12 8.66
C THR A 81 4.62 1.58 7.49
N ASP A 82 5.96 1.67 7.54
CA ASP A 82 6.84 1.18 6.46
C ASP A 82 6.79 -0.32 6.31
N ILE A 83 7.07 -1.03 7.40
CA ILE A 83 7.27 -2.48 7.37
C ILE A 83 5.93 -3.18 7.23
N TYR A 84 4.96 -2.78 8.05
CA TYR A 84 3.62 -3.32 7.99
C TYR A 84 2.95 -3.07 6.62
N GLY A 85 3.04 -1.85 6.08
CA GLY A 85 2.48 -1.51 4.76
C GLY A 85 3.12 -2.30 3.62
N ALA A 86 4.44 -2.44 3.64
CA ALA A 86 5.15 -3.22 2.63
C ALA A 86 4.80 -4.72 2.68
N ASN A 87 4.64 -5.27 3.88
CA ASN A 87 4.24 -6.67 4.06
C ASN A 87 2.78 -6.91 3.63
N LEU A 88 1.88 -5.97 3.89
CA LEU A 88 0.52 -6.00 3.34
C LEU A 88 0.55 -6.05 1.81
N TYR A 89 1.32 -5.15 1.20
CA TYR A 89 1.43 -5.11 -0.26
C TYR A 89 2.06 -6.39 -0.84
N ASN A 90 3.06 -6.99 -0.18
CA ASN A 90 3.62 -8.26 -0.62
C ASN A 90 2.58 -9.39 -0.64
N ARG A 91 1.74 -9.48 0.40
CA ARG A 91 0.64 -10.46 0.44
C ARG A 91 -0.33 -10.26 -0.72
N TYR A 92 -0.69 -9.01 -1.01
CA TYR A 92 -1.51 -8.70 -2.19
C TYR A 92 -0.87 -9.23 -3.50
N LEU A 93 0.44 -9.03 -3.69
CA LEU A 93 1.15 -9.48 -4.89
C LEU A 93 1.13 -11.02 -5.00
N GLU A 94 1.37 -11.73 -3.90
CA GLU A 94 1.33 -13.20 -3.82
C GLU A 94 -0.07 -13.75 -4.15
N GLU A 95 -1.12 -13.16 -3.58
CA GLU A 95 -2.50 -13.52 -3.86
C GLU A 95 -2.90 -13.25 -5.32
N ARG A 96 -2.41 -12.15 -5.89
CA ARG A 96 -2.67 -11.80 -7.30
C ARG A 96 -2.04 -12.80 -8.25
N ILE A 97 -0.79 -13.20 -8.00
CA ILE A 97 -0.09 -14.22 -8.78
C ILE A 97 -0.83 -15.56 -8.67
N SER A 98 -1.21 -15.94 -7.45
CA SER A 98 -1.95 -17.18 -7.19
C SER A 98 -3.28 -17.20 -7.95
N ARG A 99 -4.04 -16.09 -7.92
CA ARG A 99 -5.30 -15.94 -8.70
C ARG A 99 -5.08 -16.04 -10.20
N ARG A 100 -4.01 -15.45 -10.74
CA ARG A 100 -3.67 -15.54 -12.18
C ARG A 100 -3.33 -16.97 -12.59
N SER A 101 -2.53 -17.69 -11.79
CA SER A 101 -2.19 -19.10 -12.03
C SER A 101 -3.44 -19.99 -12.01
N SER A 102 -4.36 -19.76 -11.07
CA SER A 102 -5.63 -20.48 -10.99
C SER A 102 -6.55 -20.18 -12.18
N LYS A 103 -6.68 -18.91 -12.59
CA LYS A 103 -7.47 -18.52 -13.78
C LYS A 103 -6.90 -19.12 -15.07
N ALA A 104 -5.57 -19.15 -15.22
CA ALA A 104 -4.93 -19.80 -16.37
C ALA A 104 -5.23 -21.31 -16.43
N HIS A 105 -5.24 -21.99 -15.28
CA HIS A 105 -5.63 -23.41 -15.19
C HIS A 105 -7.11 -23.65 -15.55
N VAL A 106 -8.00 -22.76 -15.14
CA VAL A 106 -9.44 -22.85 -15.47
C VAL A 106 -9.70 -22.51 -16.94
N GLN A 107 -9.02 -21.50 -17.50
CA GLN A 107 -9.19 -21.09 -18.89
C GLN A 107 -8.65 -22.14 -19.88
N ALA A 108 -7.54 -22.81 -19.55
CA ALA A 108 -7.06 -23.99 -20.29
C ALA A 108 -8.10 -25.12 -20.33
N LYS A 109 -8.99 -25.20 -19.32
CA LYS A 109 -10.09 -26.17 -19.24
C LYS A 109 -11.39 -25.69 -19.91
N ALA A 110 -11.51 -24.39 -20.20
CA ALA A 110 -12.74 -23.72 -20.65
C ALA A 110 -12.73 -23.25 -22.12
N LEU A 111 -11.71 -23.60 -22.92
CA LEU A 111 -11.59 -23.33 -24.37
C LEU A 111 -12.70 -23.96 -25.25
N GLY A 112 -13.86 -24.32 -24.68
CA GLY A 112 -15.03 -24.87 -25.37
C GLY A 112 -16.29 -24.01 -25.35
N GLY A 113 -16.25 -22.72 -24.97
CA GLY A 113 -17.47 -21.91 -24.87
C GLY A 113 -17.30 -20.42 -25.11
N THR A 114 -17.94 -19.93 -26.18
CA THR A 114 -18.01 -18.52 -26.58
C THR A 114 -19.01 -17.74 -25.73
N ARG A 115 -18.64 -16.53 -25.26
CA ARG A 115 -19.56 -15.38 -25.25
C ARG A 115 -18.87 -14.04 -25.01
N SER A 116 -19.38 -13.06 -25.76
CA SER A 116 -19.06 -11.63 -25.78
C SER A 116 -19.90 -10.88 -24.73
N ALA A 117 -19.37 -9.80 -24.16
CA ALA A 117 -20.15 -8.81 -23.42
C ALA A 117 -19.54 -7.41 -23.61
N THR A 118 -20.38 -6.49 -24.06
CA THR A 118 -20.12 -5.06 -24.30
C THR A 118 -20.26 -4.27 -22.99
N ILE A 119 -19.36 -3.32 -22.71
CA ILE A 119 -19.38 -2.46 -21.49
C ILE A 119 -19.40 -0.97 -21.91
N SER A 120 -20.14 -0.15 -21.16
CA SER A 120 -20.50 1.26 -21.41
C SER A 120 -19.52 2.28 -20.82
N GLN A 121 -19.33 3.40 -21.52
CA GLN A 121 -18.23 4.39 -21.41
C GLN A 121 -18.12 5.22 -20.12
N GLU A 122 -19.08 5.20 -19.19
CA GLU A 122 -18.99 6.00 -17.95
C GLU A 122 -18.21 5.27 -16.83
N GLU A 123 -18.28 3.94 -16.81
CA GLU A 123 -17.44 3.10 -15.95
C GLU A 123 -15.97 3.13 -16.39
N GLU A 124 -15.66 3.53 -17.63
CA GLU A 124 -14.29 3.48 -18.18
C GLU A 124 -13.31 4.43 -17.48
N LEU A 125 -13.76 5.58 -16.96
CA LEU A 125 -12.85 6.57 -16.37
C LEU A 125 -12.43 6.22 -14.94
N GLU A 126 -13.37 5.73 -14.12
CA GLU A 126 -13.07 5.20 -12.78
C GLU A 126 -12.32 3.87 -12.87
N ASN A 127 -12.73 2.99 -13.80
CA ASN A 127 -11.96 1.78 -14.06
C ASN A 127 -10.58 2.08 -14.64
N SER A 128 -10.35 3.21 -15.32
CA SER A 128 -9.05 3.51 -15.95
C SER A 128 -7.92 3.58 -14.93
N TRP A 129 -8.08 4.38 -13.88
CA TRP A 129 -7.05 4.53 -12.85
C TRP A 129 -6.92 3.26 -11.99
N GLU A 130 -8.02 2.59 -11.68
CA GLU A 130 -8.01 1.30 -10.98
C GLU A 130 -7.30 0.22 -11.80
N ASN A 131 -7.50 0.21 -13.11
CA ASN A 131 -6.89 -0.76 -14.02
C ASN A 131 -5.40 -0.45 -14.25
N GLU A 132 -4.99 0.83 -14.26
CA GLU A 132 -3.59 1.23 -14.25
C GLU A 132 -2.86 0.81 -12.97
N LEU A 133 -3.48 0.99 -11.80
CA LEU A 133 -2.95 0.53 -10.50
C LEU A 133 -2.95 -1.01 -10.39
N ALA A 134 -4.00 -1.68 -10.90
CA ALA A 134 -4.11 -3.15 -10.88
C ALA A 134 -3.07 -3.85 -11.78
N SER A 135 -2.49 -3.10 -12.73
CA SER A 135 -1.49 -3.57 -13.69
C SER A 135 -0.06 -3.61 -13.13
N ALA A 136 0.09 -3.80 -11.82
CA ALA A 136 1.42 -3.88 -11.20
C ALA A 136 2.32 -4.92 -11.91
N THR A 137 3.56 -4.55 -12.15
CA THR A 137 4.61 -5.41 -12.73
C THR A 137 5.42 -6.13 -11.65
N ALA A 138 5.47 -5.55 -10.45
CA ALA A 138 6.10 -6.19 -9.31
C ALA A 138 5.43 -7.54 -8.96
N THR A 139 6.25 -8.50 -8.56
CA THR A 139 5.85 -9.82 -8.07
C THR A 139 6.20 -10.02 -6.60
N LYS A 140 7.08 -9.18 -6.05
CA LYS A 140 7.53 -9.25 -4.67
C LYS A 140 7.75 -7.85 -4.09
N CYS A 141 7.38 -7.65 -2.83
CA CYS A 141 7.76 -6.48 -2.03
C CYS A 141 8.47 -6.98 -0.76
N THR A 142 9.70 -6.53 -0.54
CA THR A 142 10.50 -6.91 0.64
C THR A 142 10.64 -5.69 1.53
N SER A 143 10.23 -5.81 2.78
CA SER A 143 10.44 -4.78 3.79
C SER A 143 11.84 -4.92 4.41
N VAL A 144 12.49 -3.78 4.67
CA VAL A 144 13.79 -3.70 5.36
C VAL A 144 13.67 -2.65 6.45
N LEU A 145 13.70 -3.09 7.70
CA LEU A 145 13.69 -2.23 8.87
C LEU A 145 15.10 -1.72 9.16
N VAL A 146 15.26 -0.40 9.20
CA VAL A 146 16.50 0.22 9.66
C VAL A 146 16.44 0.51 11.16
N CYS A 147 17.58 0.39 11.85
CA CYS A 147 17.70 0.64 13.29
C CYS A 147 18.03 2.11 13.62
N THR A 148 17.46 3.04 12.85
CA THR A 148 17.67 4.49 12.96
C THR A 148 16.32 5.17 12.96
N GLY A 149 16.21 6.40 13.50
CA GLY A 149 14.97 7.18 13.41
C GLY A 149 13.95 6.79 14.46
N VAL A 150 12.76 6.36 14.06
CA VAL A 150 11.65 6.01 14.96
C VAL A 150 11.88 4.67 15.66
N TYR A 151 12.34 3.65 14.94
CA TYR A 151 12.59 2.33 15.53
C TYR A 151 13.88 2.31 16.35
N ASN A 152 13.78 1.74 17.56
CA ASN A 152 14.89 1.49 18.46
C ASN A 152 14.88 0.01 18.87
N PRO A 153 15.92 -0.78 18.54
CA PRO A 153 15.97 -2.20 18.86
C PRO A 153 16.09 -2.51 20.36
N HIS A 154 16.39 -1.49 21.19
CA HIS A 154 16.51 -1.62 22.64
C HIS A 154 15.22 -1.28 23.40
N THR A 155 14.19 -0.79 22.70
CA THR A 155 12.88 -0.51 23.30
C THR A 155 11.96 -1.70 23.08
N GLU A 156 11.19 -2.09 24.09
CA GLU A 156 10.16 -3.13 23.92
C GLU A 156 9.15 -2.71 22.85
N VAL A 157 8.81 -3.64 21.96
CA VAL A 157 7.77 -3.41 20.94
C VAL A 157 6.42 -3.34 21.67
N PRO A 158 5.63 -2.26 21.51
CA PRO A 158 4.32 -2.16 22.13
C PRO A 158 3.44 -3.35 21.73
N SER A 159 2.70 -3.92 22.68
CA SER A 159 1.73 -4.99 22.42
C SER A 159 0.53 -4.48 21.61
N ASP A 160 -0.04 -5.33 20.76
CA ASP A 160 -1.25 -5.07 19.94
C ASP A 160 -2.56 -4.96 20.77
N THR A 161 -2.52 -4.34 21.96
CA THR A 161 -3.68 -4.16 22.85
C THR A 161 -4.50 -2.93 22.52
#